data_AF-A0A011N1W6-F1
#
_entry.id   AF-A0A011N1W6-F1
#
_cell.length_a   1.000
_cell.length_b   1.000
_cell.length_c   1.000
_cell.angle_alpha   90.00
_cell.angle_beta   90.00
_cell.angle_gamma   90.00
#
_symmetry.space_group_name_H-M   'P 1'
#
loop_
_entity.id
_entity.type
_entity.pdbx_description
1 polymer ?
#
loop_
_entity_poly.entity_id
_entity_poly.type
_entity_poly.pdbx_seq_one_letter_code
_entity_poly.pdbx_strand_id
1 'polypeptide(L)'
;MLPSGFKRIRHYGLLAPAAKATKLALARQALSVPAPDAVITATVEDFLQRVGRAQWARCPHCHDGRFVPTAAIPALRQAMPQSASVRGPP
;
A
#
# COMPACT_ATOMS: atom_id res chain seq x y z
N MET A 1 -21.57 4.34 4.74
CA MET A 1 -22.79 4.09 3.93
C MET A 1 -23.06 5.34 3.10
N LEU A 2 -23.40 5.20 1.81
CA LEU A 2 -23.65 6.34 0.92
C LEU A 2 -25.12 6.79 1.05
N PRO A 3 -25.45 8.09 1.10
CA PRO A 3 -26.83 8.55 1.21
C PRO A 3 -27.70 8.11 0.02
N SER A 4 -29.01 8.05 0.21
CA SER A 4 -29.97 7.76 -0.86
C SER A 4 -29.84 8.78 -2.00
N GLY A 5 -29.98 8.32 -3.25
CA GLY A 5 -29.84 9.16 -4.45
C GLY A 5 -28.41 9.29 -5.01
N PHE A 6 -27.38 8.87 -4.27
CA PHE A 6 -26.01 8.89 -4.80
C PHE A 6 -25.74 7.69 -5.72
N LYS A 7 -25.30 7.98 -6.94
CA LYS A 7 -24.84 6.97 -7.89
C LYS A 7 -23.51 6.38 -7.41
N ARG A 8 -23.50 5.08 -7.13
CA ARG A 8 -22.27 4.38 -6.72
C ARG A 8 -21.35 4.21 -7.93
N ILE A 9 -20.11 4.69 -7.81
CA ILE A 9 -19.06 4.37 -8.79
C ILE A 9 -18.74 2.88 -8.66
N ARG A 10 -18.91 2.16 -9.76
CA ARG A 10 -18.51 0.75 -9.86
C ARG A 10 -17.09 0.71 -10.43
N HIS A 11 -16.17 0.09 -9.69
CA HIS A 11 -14.84 -0.21 -10.23
C HIS A 11 -14.92 -1.50 -11.05
N TYR A 12 -14.59 -1.39 -12.34
CA TYR A 12 -14.52 -2.51 -13.27
C TYR A 12 -13.06 -2.82 -13.64
N GLY A 13 -12.85 -3.96 -14.29
CA GLY A 13 -11.54 -4.33 -14.82
C GLY A 13 -10.66 -5.14 -13.85
N LEU A 14 -9.34 -4.98 -14.01
CA LEU A 14 -8.30 -5.74 -13.31
C LEU A 14 -8.29 -5.49 -11.80
N LEU A 15 -8.53 -4.24 -11.37
CA LEU A 15 -8.44 -3.83 -9.96
C LEU A 15 -9.80 -3.79 -9.24
N ALA A 16 -10.86 -4.28 -9.87
CA ALA A 16 -12.20 -4.37 -9.27
C ALA A 16 -12.17 -5.28 -8.01
N PRO A 17 -12.72 -4.85 -6.86
CA PRO A 17 -12.56 -5.58 -5.59
C PRO A 17 -12.93 -7.06 -5.63
N ALA A 18 -14.02 -7.41 -6.33
CA ALA A 18 -14.51 -8.78 -6.45
C ALA A 18 -13.56 -9.73 -7.20
N ALA A 19 -12.70 -9.20 -8.07
CA ALA A 19 -11.83 -10.00 -8.92
C ALA A 19 -10.35 -9.62 -8.80
N LYS A 20 -10.01 -8.60 -7.99
CA LYS A 20 -8.66 -8.01 -7.91
C LYS A 20 -7.60 -9.06 -7.58
N ALA A 21 -7.82 -9.89 -6.56
CA ALA A 21 -6.85 -10.89 -6.14
C ALA A 21 -6.53 -11.87 -7.27
N THR A 22 -7.56 -12.49 -7.86
CA THR A 22 -7.41 -13.47 -8.94
C THR A 22 -6.86 -12.84 -10.22
N LYS A 23 -7.44 -11.73 -10.69
CA LYS A 23 -7.01 -11.09 -11.94
C LYS A 23 -5.59 -10.52 -11.84
N LEU A 24 -5.20 -9.98 -10.69
CA LEU A 24 -3.84 -9.49 -10.49
C LEU A 24 -2.81 -10.62 -10.48
N ALA A 25 -3.15 -11.78 -9.91
CA ALA A 25 -2.30 -12.97 -9.96
C ALA A 25 -2.11 -13.45 -11.41
N LEU A 26 -3.21 -13.57 -12.18
CA LEU A 26 -3.16 -13.94 -13.60
C LEU A 26 -2.36 -12.94 -14.44
N ALA A 27 -2.55 -11.63 -14.20
CA ALA A 27 -1.80 -10.60 -14.91
C ALA A 27 -0.30 -10.71 -14.63
N ARG A 28 0.12 -10.99 -13.39
CA ARG A 28 1.53 -11.23 -13.06
C ARG A 28 2.10 -12.43 -13.80
N GLN A 29 1.35 -13.53 -13.87
CA GLN A 29 1.77 -14.74 -14.61
C GLN A 29 1.91 -14.47 -16.10
N ALA A 30 0.91 -13.82 -16.71
CA ALA A 30 0.89 -13.51 -18.14
C ALA A 30 2.03 -12.58 -18.56
N LEU A 31 2.43 -11.67 -17.67
CA LEU A 31 3.55 -10.74 -17.89
C LEU A 31 4.90 -11.30 -17.42
N SER A 32 4.95 -12.56 -16.97
CA SER A 32 6.15 -13.19 -16.40
C SER A 32 6.82 -12.33 -15.31
N VAL A 33 6.00 -11.64 -14.51
CA VAL A 33 6.48 -10.78 -13.41
C VAL A 33 7.16 -11.67 -12.37
N PRO A 34 8.40 -11.37 -11.96
CA PRO A 34 9.08 -12.15 -10.93
C PRO A 34 8.30 -12.10 -9.61
N ALA A 35 8.46 -13.14 -8.80
CA ALA A 35 7.91 -13.13 -7.45
C ALA A 35 8.44 -11.90 -6.69
N PRO A 36 7.59 -11.21 -5.90
CA PRO A 36 8.07 -10.10 -5.08
C PRO A 36 9.10 -10.61 -4.08
N ASP A 37 10.11 -9.79 -3.81
CA ASP A 37 11.10 -10.07 -2.79
C ASP A 37 10.44 -10.32 -1.43
N ALA A 38 11.06 -11.19 -0.64
CA ALA A 38 10.63 -11.42 0.73
C ALA A 38 10.64 -10.10 1.51
N VAL A 39 9.64 -9.90 2.37
CA VAL A 39 9.59 -8.72 3.24
C VAL A 39 10.76 -8.79 4.20
N ILE A 40 11.75 -7.91 4.00
CA ILE A 40 12.89 -7.77 4.90
C ILE A 40 12.48 -6.83 6.02
N THR A 41 12.45 -7.35 7.25
CA THR A 41 12.37 -6.51 8.45
C THR A 41 13.71 -5.82 8.61
N ALA A 42 13.78 -4.54 8.26
CA ALA A 42 14.98 -3.71 8.37
C ALA A 42 14.69 -2.50 9.25
N THR A 43 15.73 -1.91 9.84
CA THR A 43 15.57 -0.63 10.53
C THR A 43 15.27 0.49 9.51
N VAL A 44 14.71 1.60 10.00
CA VAL A 44 14.48 2.79 9.14
C VAL A 44 15.79 3.29 8.54
N GLU A 45 16.89 3.23 9.31
CA GLU A 45 18.22 3.65 8.86
C GLU A 45 18.72 2.78 7.70
N ASP A 46 18.67 1.45 7.85
CA ASP A 46 19.06 0.51 6.79
C ASP A 46 18.23 0.72 5.52
N PHE A 47 16.93 0.95 5.68
CA PHE A 47 16.05 1.23 4.55
C PHE A 47 16.46 2.51 3.83
N LEU A 48 16.67 3.61 4.55
CA LEU A 48 17.08 4.90 3.98
C LEU A 48 18.44 4.80 3.28
N GLN A 49 19.38 4.04 3.84
CA GLN A 49 20.67 3.77 3.21
C GLN A 49 20.48 3.02 1.89
N ARG A 50 19.69 1.93 1.90
CA ARG A 50 19.44 1.09 0.72
C ARG A 50 18.79 1.85 -0.43
N VAL A 51 17.88 2.78 -0.15
CA VAL A 51 17.19 3.58 -1.19
C VAL A 51 17.95 4.85 -1.57
N GLY A 52 19.19 5.02 -1.09
CA GLY A 52 20.02 6.19 -1.41
C GLY A 52 19.51 7.50 -0.82
N ARG A 53 18.83 7.43 0.33
CA ARG A 53 18.20 8.58 1.01
C ARG A 53 18.71 8.80 2.43
N ALA A 54 19.92 8.34 2.73
CA ALA A 54 20.56 8.53 4.04
C ALA A 54 20.64 10.01 4.47
N GLN A 55 20.73 10.94 3.51
CA GLN A 55 20.71 12.38 3.78
C GLN A 55 19.41 12.86 4.45
N TRP A 56 18.31 12.13 4.33
CA TRP A 56 17.04 12.47 4.98
C TRP A 56 17.06 12.25 6.49
N ALA A 57 18.03 11.48 6.99
CA ALA A 57 18.28 11.36 8.42
C ALA A 57 18.99 12.61 8.99
N ARG A 58 19.39 13.58 8.16
CA ARG A 58 20.11 14.79 8.58
C ARG A 58 19.21 16.02 8.55
N CYS A 59 19.50 16.96 9.44
CA CYS A 59 18.86 18.26 9.47
C CYS A 59 19.19 19.04 8.19
N PRO A 60 18.19 19.52 7.43
CA PRO A 60 18.43 20.29 6.20
C PRO A 60 19.01 21.68 6.46
N HIS A 61 19.02 22.15 7.71
CA HIS A 61 19.51 23.48 8.07
C HIS A 61 20.99 23.48 8.48
N CYS A 62 21.40 22.57 9.37
CA CYS A 62 22.78 22.52 9.87
C CYS A 62 23.63 21.41 9.23
N HIS A 63 23.02 20.43 8.57
CA HIS A 63 23.66 19.25 7.95
C HIS A 63 24.42 18.30 8.90
N ASP A 64 24.76 18.75 10.11
CA ASP A 64 25.42 17.95 11.14
C ASP A 64 24.44 17.21 12.06
N GLY A 65 23.28 17.82 12.32
CA GLY A 65 22.26 17.24 13.18
C GLY A 65 21.62 16.00 12.55
N ARG A 66 21.33 14.97 13.37
CA ARG A 66 20.61 13.77 12.97
C ARG A 66 19.22 13.71 13.59
N PHE A 67 18.22 13.32 12.81
CA PHE A 67 16.88 13.04 13.33
C PHE A 67 16.87 11.72 14.10
N VAL A 68 16.24 11.72 15.27
CA VAL A 68 16.07 10.54 16.12
C VAL A 68 14.59 10.16 16.13
N PRO A 69 14.23 8.89 15.84
CA PRO A 69 12.84 8.44 15.95
C PRO A 69 12.34 8.60 17.40
N THR A 70 11.23 9.32 17.60
CA THR A 70 10.65 9.54 18.93
C THR A 70 9.43 8.66 19.20
N ALA A 71 8.71 8.25 18.16
CA ALA A 71 7.58 7.35 18.24
C ALA A 71 7.36 6.64 16.89
N ALA A 72 6.76 5.45 16.94
CA ALA A 72 6.23 4.79 15.75
C ALA A 72 4.75 5.15 15.58
N ILE A 73 4.35 5.52 14.36
CA ILE A 73 2.93 5.70 14.03
C ILE A 73 2.34 4.30 13.83
N PRO A 74 1.33 3.89 14.61
CA PRO A 74 0.72 2.57 14.44
C PRO A 74 0.08 2.47 13.06
N ALA A 75 0.19 1.31 12.43
CA ALA A 75 -0.48 1.07 11.17
C ALA A 75 -1.99 1.22 11.38
N LEU A 76 -2.63 2.13 10.62
CA LEU A 76 -4.08 2.13 10.50
C LEU A 76 -4.47 0.85 9.75
N ARG A 77 -4.84 -0.19 10.49
CA ARG A 77 -5.62 -1.29 9.91
C ARG A 77 -6.94 -0.68 9.47
N GLN A 78 -7.06 -0.32 8.19
CA GLN A 78 -8.39 -0.25 7.60
C GLN A 78 -8.96 -1.65 7.77
N ALA A 79 -9.88 -1.82 8.72
CA ALA A 79 -10.68 -3.03 8.79
C ALA A 79 -11.28 -3.19 7.40
N MET A 80 -10.82 -4.18 6.64
CA MET A 80 -11.52 -4.56 5.42
C MET A 80 -12.94 -4.87 5.88
N PRO A 81 -13.97 -4.10 5.47
CA PRO A 81 -15.32 -4.56 5.72
C PRO A 81 -15.41 -5.92 5.04
N GLN A 82 -15.76 -6.95 5.81
CA GLN A 82 -16.08 -8.25 5.28
C GLN A 82 -16.99 -7.99 4.10
N SER A 83 -16.55 -8.36 2.90
CA SER A 83 -17.27 -8.08 1.68
C SER A 83 -18.60 -8.82 1.75
N ALA A 84 -19.62 -8.18 2.32
CA ALA A 84 -21.00 -8.53 2.05
C ALA A 84 -21.09 -8.52 0.53
N SER A 85 -21.48 -9.66 -0.05
CA SER A 85 -21.66 -9.83 -1.49
C SER A 85 -22.59 -8.72 -2.02
N VAL A 86 -22.04 -7.59 -2.46
CA VAL A 86 -22.80 -6.53 -3.13
C VAL A 86 -22.82 -6.86 -4.61
N ARG A 87 -23.50 -7.96 -4.95
CA ARG A 87 -24.02 -8.12 -6.31
C ARG A 87 -25.16 -7.11 -6.45
N GLY A 88 -24.88 -6.01 -7.14
CA GLY A 88 -25.94 -5.15 -7.65
C GLY A 88 -26.69 -5.84 -8.79
N PRO A 89 -27.95 -5.47 -9.06
CA PRO A 89 -28.75 -6.07 -10.14
C PRO A 89 -28.12 -5.81 -11.53
N PRO A 90 -28.47 -6.63 -12.55
CA PRO A 90 -27.95 -6.54 -13.91
C PRO A 90 -28.20 -5.17 -14.56
#